data_AF-A0A6S7FD80-F1
#
_entry.id   AF-A0A6S7FD80-F1
#
_cell.length_a   1.000
_cell.length_b   1.000
_cell.length_c   1.000
_cell.angle_alpha   90.00
_cell.angle_beta   90.00
_cell.angle_gamma   90.00
#
_symmetry.space_group_name_H-M   'P 1'
#
loop_
_entity.id
_entity.type
_entity.pdbx_description
1 polymer ?
#
loop_
_entity_poly.entity_id
_entity_poly.type
_entity_poly.pdbx_seq_one_letter_code
_entity_poly.pdbx_strand_id
1 'polypeptide(L)' 'MQKPTDELNFYRLKQQTNELNVLSSELTSLNPSAKVYRQLGSGGVLFLANKATLVKETQGNNNVDLYLFNH' A
#
# COMPACT_ATOMS: atom_id res chain seq x y z
N MET A 1 24.44 -9.23 22.59
CA MET A 1 24.52 -9.57 21.15
C MET A 1 23.11 -9.54 20.58
N GLN A 2 22.76 -8.50 19.84
CA GLN A 2 21.45 -8.23 19.26
C GLN A 2 21.71 -8.17 17.75
N LYS A 3 21.36 -9.23 17.01
CA LYS A 3 21.70 -9.41 15.58
C LYS A 3 20.64 -10.18 14.75
N PRO A 4 19.90 -11.18 15.27
CA PRO A 4 18.96 -11.94 14.43
C PRO A 4 17.70 -11.16 14.06
N THR A 5 17.21 -10.32 14.97
CA THR A 5 15.94 -9.60 14.82
C THR A 5 16.04 -8.46 13.80
N ASP A 6 17.20 -7.80 13.73
CA ASP A 6 17.40 -6.64 12.84
C ASP A 6 17.49 -7.06 11.37
N GLU A 7 18.16 -8.18 11.08
CA GLU A 7 18.22 -8.76 9.73
C GLU A 7 16.84 -9.21 9.26
N LEU A 8 16.06 -9.87 10.12
CA LEU A 8 14.69 -10.28 9.81
C LEU A 8 13.78 -9.07 9.53
N ASN A 9 13.91 -8.00 10.34
CA ASN A 9 13.19 -6.75 10.11
C ASN A 9 13.57 -6.09 8.79
N PHE A 10 14.86 -6.10 8.42
CA PHE A 10 15.33 -5.57 7.14
C PHE A 10 14.71 -6.30 5.95
N TYR A 11 14.69 -7.63 5.96
CA TYR A 11 14.07 -8.41 4.87
C TYR A 11 12.56 -8.15 4.77
N ARG A 12 11.87 -8.03 5.90
CA ARG A 12 10.43 -7.71 5.93
C ARG A 12 10.14 -6.32 5.36
N LEU A 13 10.90 -5.31 5.74
CA LEU A 13 10.77 -3.95 5.20
C LEU A 13 11.06 -3.92 3.69
N LYS A 14 12.09 -4.65 3.24
CA LYS A 14 12.43 -4.74 1.81
C LYS A 14 11.30 -5.39 1.01
N GLN A 15 10.69 -6.45 1.53
CA GLN A 15 9.56 -7.10 0.89
C GLN A 15 8.36 -6.15 0.78
N GLN A 16 7.99 -5.48 1.88
CA GLN A 16 6.89 -4.50 1.88
C GLN A 16 7.13 -3.36 0.89
N THR A 17 8.38 -2.88 0.81
CA THR A 17 8.77 -1.84 -0.16
C THR A 17 8.58 -2.33 -1.61
N ASN A 18 8.94 -3.58 -1.90
CA ASN A 18 8.76 -4.15 -3.23
C ASN A 18 7.28 -4.29 -3.59
N GLU A 19 6.45 -4.78 -2.67
CA GLU A 19 5.01 -4.92 -2.86
C GLU A 19 4.35 -3.56 -3.14
N LEU A 20 4.72 -2.53 -2.37
CA LEU A 20 4.27 -1.15 -2.60
C LEU A 20 4.66 -0.62 -3.98
N ASN A 21 5.89 -0.88 -4.42
CA ASN A 21 6.37 -0.45 -5.73
C ASN A 21 5.60 -1.10 -6.88
N VAL A 22 5.31 -2.40 -6.77
CA VAL A 22 4.51 -3.12 -7.75
C VAL A 22 3.09 -2.56 -7.82
N LEU A 23 2.42 -2.41 -6.67
CA LEU A 23 1.05 -1.86 -6.61
C LEU A 23 0.99 -0.43 -7.16
N SER A 24 1.99 0.40 -6.87
CA SER A 24 2.08 1.76 -7.40
C SER A 24 2.23 1.78 -8.93
N SER A 25 3.07 0.89 -9.47
CA SER A 25 3.26 0.72 -10.91
C SER A 25 1.98 0.26 -11.60
N GLU A 26 1.32 -0.77 -11.05
CA GLU A 26 0.04 -1.27 -11.55
C GLU A 26 -1.02 -0.17 -11.53
N LEU A 27 -1.19 0.54 -10.41
CA LEU A 27 -2.13 1.66 -10.29
C LEU A 27 -1.84 2.75 -11.32
N THR A 28 -0.57 3.06 -11.57
CA THR A 28 -0.14 4.07 -12.55
C THR A 28 -0.46 3.65 -13.98
N SER A 29 -0.30 2.36 -14.30
CA SER A 29 -0.60 1.78 -15.63
C SER A 29 -2.09 1.81 -15.99
N LEU A 30 -2.98 1.86 -14.99
CA LEU A 30 -4.42 1.92 -15.23
C LEU A 30 -4.86 3.21 -15.93
N ASN A 31 -5.98 3.15 -16.63
CA ASN A 31 -6.63 4.33 -17.21
C ASN A 31 -6.87 5.41 -16.12
N PRO A 32 -6.67 6.72 -16.40
CA PRO A 32 -6.90 7.80 -15.44
C PRO A 32 -8.31 7.80 -14.80
N SER A 33 -9.33 7.36 -15.55
CA SER A 33 -10.72 7.26 -15.10
C SER A 33 -11.09 5.89 -14.52
N ALA A 34 -10.10 5.01 -14.32
CA ALA A 34 -10.34 3.69 -13.74
C ALA A 34 -10.90 3.81 -12.33
N LYS A 35 -11.80 2.88 -12.00
CA LYS A 35 -12.25 2.66 -10.63
C LYS A 35 -11.44 1.51 -10.03
N VAL A 36 -11.01 1.70 -8.79
CA VAL A 36 -10.18 0.76 -8.05
C VAL A 36 -10.85 0.44 -6.72
N TYR A 37 -10.77 -0.81 -6.29
CA TYR A 37 -11.19 -1.20 -4.97
C TYR A 37 -10.07 -0.89 -3.97
N ARG A 38 -10.42 -0.26 -2.85
CA ARG A 38 -9.49 0.03 -1.76
C ARG A 38 -10.06 -0.43 -0.43
N GLN A 39 -9.18 -0.84 0.45
CA GLN A 39 -9.48 -1.11 1.84
C GLN A 39 -8.99 0.07 2.69
N LEU A 40 -9.83 0.57 3.61
CA LEU A 40 -9.54 1.77 4.41
C LEU A 40 -9.09 1.48 5.84
N GLY A 41 -8.94 0.22 6.22
CA GLY A 41 -8.54 -0.17 7.57
C GLY A 41 -8.54 -1.68 7.76
N SER A 42 -8.60 -2.11 9.02
CA SER A 42 -8.41 -3.51 9.38
C SER A 42 -9.65 -4.41 9.24
N GLY A 43 -10.61 -4.08 8.38
CA GLY A 43 -11.76 -4.96 8.07
C GLY A 43 -11.79 -5.36 6.59
N GLY A 44 -12.38 -6.52 6.25
CA GLY A 44 -12.41 -7.07 4.87
C GLY A 44 -13.33 -6.35 3.87
N VAL A 45 -13.71 -5.10 4.12
CA VAL A 45 -14.60 -4.33 3.24
C VAL A 45 -13.79 -3.57 2.20
N LEU A 46 -14.19 -3.73 0.93
CA LEU A 46 -13.58 -3.03 -0.20
C LEU A 46 -14.51 -1.93 -0.71
N PHE A 47 -13.98 -0.71 -0.78
CA PHE A 47 -14.67 0.46 -1.28
C PHE A 47 -14.22 0.77 -2.70
N LEU A 48 -15.18 1.03 -3.59
CA LEU A 48 -14.89 1.44 -4.96
C LEU A 48 -14.60 2.94 -5.00
N ALA A 49 -13.43 3.32 -5.50
CA ALA A 49 -13.00 4.71 -5.62
C ALA A 49 -12.46 5.00 -7.03
N ASN A 50 -12.50 6.26 -7.46
CA ASN A 50 -11.80 6.67 -8.68
C ASN A 50 -10.29 6.75 -8.42
N LYS A 51 -9.47 6.28 -9.37
CA LYS A 51 -8.00 6.37 -9.32
C LYS A 51 -7.52 7.79 -9.00
N ALA A 52 -8.10 8.79 -9.65
CA ALA A 52 -7.73 10.19 -9.44
C ALA A 52 -7.94 10.67 -7.99
N THR A 53 -8.96 10.15 -7.30
CA THR A 53 -9.21 10.45 -5.88
C THR A 53 -8.15 9.80 -5.00
N LEU A 54 -7.80 8.54 -5.29
CA LEU A 54 -6.78 7.80 -4.54
C LEU A 54 -5.41 8.50 -4.64
N VAL A 55 -4.98 8.88 -5.83
CA VAL A 55 -3.68 9.56 -6.04
C VAL A 55 -3.62 10.91 -5.32
N LYS A 56 -4.71 11.68 -5.33
CA LYS A 56 -4.77 12.99 -4.65
C LYS A 56 -4.69 12.85 -3.12
N GLU A 57 -5.38 11.85 -2.56
CA GLU A 57 -5.36 11.61 -1.11
C GLU A 57 -3.96 11.18 -0.64
N THR A 58 -3.26 10.34 -1.39
CA THR A 58 -1.88 9.92 -1.08
C THR A 58 -0.88 11.07 -1.14
N GLN A 59 -1.11 12.10 -1.97
CA GLN A 59 -0.25 13.29 -2.05
C GLN A 59 -0.59 14.34 -0.97
N GLY A 60 -1.83 14.36 -0.47
CA GLY A 60 -2.29 15.31 0.55
C GLY A 60 -2.07 14.83 1.99
N ASN A 61 -2.01 13.51 2.22
CA ASN A 61 -1.75 12.92 3.53
C ASN A 61 -0.47 12.07 3.46
N ASN A 62 0.60 12.55 4.11
CA ASN A 62 1.85 11.80 4.35
C ASN A 62 1.68 10.56 5.27
N ASN A 63 0.46 10.05 5.45
CA ASN A 63 0.10 8.91 6.29
C ASN A 63 -0.92 8.02 5.55
N VAL A 64 -0.54 7.47 4.39
CA VAL A 64 -1.21 6.24 3.96
C VAL A 64 -0.63 5.14 4.81
N ASP A 65 -1.23 4.94 5.99
CA ASP A 65 -1.08 3.73 6.77
C ASP A 65 -1.56 2.57 5.89
N LEU A 66 -0.61 1.96 5.19
CA LEU A 66 -0.83 0.70 4.51
C LEU A 66 -0.92 -0.36 5.61
N TYR A 67 -2.13 -0.60 6.13
CA TYR A 67 -2.39 -1.69 7.05
C TYR A 67 -2.22 -3.03 6.29
N LEU A 68 -0.99 -3.53 6.22
CA LEU A 68 -0.69 -4.91 5.88
C LEU A 68 -1.06 -5.77 7.09
N PHE A 69 -2.17 -6.49 6.98
CA PHE A 69 -2.51 -7.52 7.92
C PHE A 69 -1.58 -8.71 7.76
N ASN A 70 -0.96 -9.09 8.87
CA ASN A 70 -0.56 -10.47 9.07
C ASN A 70 -1.80 -11.22 9.60
N HIS A 71 -2.21 -12.26 8.90
CA HIS A 71 -2.93 -13.37 9.53
C HIS A 71 -1.94 -14.29 10.26
#